data_AF-A0A1B8S8D7-F1
#
_entry.id   AF-A0A1B8S8D7-F1
#
_cell.length_a   1.000
_cell.length_b   1.000
_cell.length_c   1.000
_cell.angle_alpha   90.00
_cell.angle_beta   90.00
_cell.angle_gamma   90.00
#
_symmetry.space_group_name_H-M   'P 1'
#
loop_
_entity.id
_entity.type
_entity.pdbx_description
1 polymer ?
#
loop_
_entity_poly.entity_id
_entity_poly.type
_entity_poly.pdbx_seq_one_letter_code
_entity_poly.pdbx_strand_id
1 'polypeptide(L)'
;QIFDSGLSKATEGLKGAEKLDAALRFIVDYQHSSTGVRMIDIEPKHVLSDFSRIIVPMREGLQRMLSGPDAAVKAAAAIRIAISHYIIRSDDSDQFLAQLRQAVGIKHRD
;
A
#
# COMPACT_ATOMS: atom_id res chain seq x y z
N GLN A 1 12.59 -5.84 5.59
CA GLN A 1 12.62 -7.19 6.22
C GLN A 1 11.28 -7.60 6.84
N ILE A 2 10.72 -6.87 7.83
CA ILE A 2 9.38 -7.22 8.40
C ILE A 2 8.28 -7.02 7.35
N PHE A 3 8.30 -5.90 6.63
CA PHE A 3 7.34 -5.63 5.55
C PHE A 3 7.37 -6.68 4.44
N ASP A 4 8.55 -6.98 3.89
CA ASP A 4 8.70 -7.94 2.78
C ASP A 4 8.29 -9.36 3.18
N SER A 5 8.67 -9.79 4.39
CA SER A 5 8.29 -11.12 4.91
C SER A 5 6.80 -11.19 5.26
N GLY A 6 6.21 -10.12 5.78
CA GLY A 6 4.77 -10.02 6.02
C GLY A 6 3.96 -10.05 4.72
N LEU A 7 4.39 -9.30 3.70
CA LEU A 7 3.77 -9.29 2.38
C LEU A 7 3.88 -10.65 1.69
N SER A 8 5.04 -11.31 1.80
CA SER A 8 5.23 -12.65 1.27
C SER A 8 4.27 -13.65 1.91
N LYS A 9 4.10 -13.61 3.24
CA LYS A 9 3.14 -14.46 3.96
C LYS A 9 1.69 -14.16 3.58
N ALA A 10 1.33 -12.87 3.52
CA ALA A 10 -0.04 -12.45 3.17
C ALA A 10 -0.47 -12.89 1.77
N THR A 11 0.48 -13.13 0.87
CA THR A 11 0.22 -13.47 -0.53
C THR A 11 0.53 -14.93 -0.88
N GLU A 12 0.89 -15.75 0.11
CA GLU A 12 1.27 -17.15 -0.07
C GLU A 12 0.09 -17.98 -0.60
N GLY A 13 0.34 -18.81 -1.62
CA GLY A 13 -0.68 -19.66 -2.24
C GLY A 13 -1.72 -18.93 -3.12
N LEU A 14 -1.82 -17.60 -3.04
CA LEU A 14 -2.79 -16.81 -3.80
C LEU A 14 -2.33 -16.49 -5.22
N LYS A 15 -3.29 -16.31 -6.15
CA LYS A 15 -3.03 -16.00 -7.56
C LYS A 15 -3.89 -14.83 -8.05
N GLY A 16 -3.43 -14.18 -9.12
CA GLY A 16 -4.19 -13.13 -9.82
C GLY A 16 -4.72 -12.04 -8.89
N ALA A 17 -6.01 -11.73 -9.01
CA ALA A 17 -6.68 -10.68 -8.24
C ALA A 17 -6.71 -10.94 -6.73
N GLU A 18 -6.77 -12.21 -6.29
CA GLU A 18 -6.76 -12.56 -4.86
C GLU A 18 -5.42 -12.22 -4.22
N LYS A 19 -4.32 -12.52 -4.93
CA LYS A 19 -2.97 -12.17 -4.50
C LYS A 19 -2.79 -10.67 -4.36
N LEU A 20 -3.33 -9.91 -5.31
CA LEU A 20 -3.31 -8.46 -5.30
C LEU A 20 -4.13 -7.89 -4.14
N ASP A 21 -5.36 -8.36 -3.94
CA ASP A 21 -6.22 -7.90 -2.84
C ASP A 21 -5.58 -8.17 -1.47
N ALA A 22 -4.98 -9.34 -1.28
CA ALA A 22 -4.29 -9.69 -0.05
C ALA A 22 -3.07 -8.80 0.22
N ALA A 23 -2.32 -8.43 -0.82
CA ALA A 23 -1.23 -7.46 -0.69
C ALA A 23 -1.74 -6.07 -0.27
N LEU A 24 -2.86 -5.61 -0.83
CA LEU A 24 -3.45 -4.33 -0.45
C LEU A 24 -3.96 -4.34 1.00
N ARG A 25 -4.61 -5.42 1.43
CA ARG A 25 -5.02 -5.61 2.84
C ARG A 25 -3.83 -5.56 3.78
N PHE A 26 -2.73 -6.25 3.45
CA PHE A 26 -1.51 -6.21 4.24
C PHE A 26 -0.95 -4.78 4.40
N ILE A 27 -0.97 -3.96 3.36
CA ILE A 27 -0.54 -2.55 3.43
C ILE A 27 -1.40 -1.77 4.44
N VAL A 28 -2.72 -1.95 4.39
CA VAL A 28 -3.68 -1.29 5.28
C VAL A 28 -3.48 -1.76 6.73
N ASP A 29 -3.39 -3.07 6.95
CA ASP A 29 -3.21 -3.66 8.28
C ASP A 29 -1.86 -3.27 8.90
N TYR A 30 -0.79 -3.22 8.10
CA TYR A 30 0.53 -2.79 8.56
C TYR A 30 0.49 -1.34 9.08
N GLN A 31 -0.30 -0.49 8.45
CA GLN A 31 -0.45 0.90 8.85
C GLN A 31 -1.35 1.06 10.09
N HIS A 32 -2.45 0.32 10.20
CA HIS A 32 -3.35 0.39 11.35
C HIS A 32 -2.79 -0.31 12.61
N SER A 33 -1.95 -1.33 12.44
CA SER A 33 -1.31 -2.03 13.57
C SER A 33 -0.30 -1.18 14.34
N SER A 34 0.09 -0.01 13.79
CA SER A 34 0.87 1.00 14.49
C SER A 34 -0.01 1.73 15.53
N THR A 35 -0.28 1.06 16.64
CA THR A 35 -1.07 1.56 17.79
C THR A 35 -0.31 2.57 18.68
N GLY A 36 0.90 2.97 18.27
CA GLY A 36 1.74 3.95 18.96
C GLY A 36 1.78 5.32 18.26
N VAL A 37 2.64 6.21 18.77
CA VAL A 37 2.96 7.48 18.10
C VAL A 37 3.56 7.16 16.72
N ARG A 38 3.03 7.76 15.65
CA ARG A 38 3.56 7.53 14.30
C ARG A 38 4.91 8.21 14.19
N MET A 39 5.87 7.56 13.54
CA MET A 39 7.21 8.13 13.36
C MET A 39 7.18 9.50 12.66
N ILE A 40 6.22 9.73 11.74
CA ILE A 40 6.04 11.05 11.08
C ILE A 40 5.70 12.18 12.06
N ASP A 41 5.02 11.87 13.17
CA ASP A 41 4.64 12.85 14.19
C ASP A 41 5.84 13.22 15.10
N ILE A 42 6.92 12.43 15.08
CA ILE A 42 8.14 12.62 15.88
C ILE A 42 9.29 13.15 15.02
N GLU A 43 9.58 12.47 13.90
CA GLU A 43 10.72 12.74 13.02
C GLU A 43 10.29 12.92 11.55
N PRO A 44 9.52 13.97 11.22
CA PRO A 44 8.93 14.13 9.89
C PRO A 44 9.97 14.17 8.77
N LYS A 45 11.12 14.81 9.00
CA LYS A 45 12.22 14.89 8.01
C LYS A 45 12.82 13.52 7.71
N HIS A 46 13.00 12.68 8.73
CA HIS A 46 13.58 11.34 8.57
C HIS A 46 12.64 10.47 7.73
N VAL A 47 11.36 10.46 8.10
CA VAL A 47 10.33 9.68 7.39
C VAL A 47 10.13 10.12 5.95
N LEU A 48 10.11 11.42 5.66
CA LEU A 48 10.00 11.92 4.28
C LEU A 48 11.23 11.54 3.42
N SER A 49 12.42 11.54 4.03
CA SER A 49 13.65 11.04 3.39
C SER A 49 13.55 9.55 3.08
N ASP A 50 13.03 8.76 4.02
CA ASP A 50 12.83 7.31 3.82
C ASP A 50 11.82 7.03 2.72
N PHE A 51 10.67 7.72 2.71
CA PHE A 51 9.69 7.58 1.62
C PHE A 51 10.30 7.89 0.25
N SER A 52 11.13 8.94 0.15
CA SER A 52 11.81 9.28 -1.09
C SER A 52 12.72 8.15 -1.60
N ARG A 53 13.25 7.30 -0.71
CA ARG A 53 14.09 6.14 -1.06
C ARG A 53 13.26 4.91 -1.42
N ILE A 54 12.16 4.66 -0.71
CA ILE A 54 11.39 3.41 -0.86
C ILE A 54 10.26 3.49 -1.90
N ILE A 55 9.82 4.69 -2.30
CA ILE A 55 8.66 4.86 -3.18
C ILE A 55 8.82 4.15 -4.54
N VAL A 56 10.04 4.17 -5.10
CA VAL A 56 10.33 3.51 -6.39
C VAL A 56 10.31 1.98 -6.23
N PRO A 57 11.05 1.36 -5.28
CA PRO A 57 10.94 -0.07 -5.01
C PRO A 57 9.51 -0.55 -4.70
N MET A 58 8.74 0.20 -3.90
CA MET A 58 7.35 -0.15 -3.57
C MET A 58 6.46 -0.15 -4.81
N ARG A 59 6.58 0.88 -5.66
CA ARG A 59 5.86 0.97 -6.94
C ARG A 59 6.21 -0.20 -7.86
N GLU A 60 7.48 -0.56 -7.97
CA GLU A 60 7.93 -1.68 -8.82
C GLU A 60 7.47 -3.03 -8.28
N GLY A 61 7.48 -3.20 -6.96
CA GLY A 61 6.91 -4.37 -6.29
C GLY A 61 5.44 -4.56 -6.65
N LEU A 62 4.63 -3.51 -6.50
CA LEU A 62 3.21 -3.55 -6.80
C LEU A 62 2.94 -3.71 -8.31
N GLN A 63 3.72 -3.03 -9.17
CA GLN A 63 3.58 -3.14 -10.63
C GLN A 63 3.75 -4.58 -11.12
N ARG A 64 4.66 -5.37 -10.51
CA ARG A 64 4.86 -6.79 -10.86
C ARG A 64 3.65 -7.68 -10.56
N MET A 65 2.73 -7.22 -9.72
CA MET A 65 1.49 -7.93 -9.39
C MET A 65 0.32 -7.54 -10.30
N LEU A 66 0.48 -6.47 -11.09
CA LEU A 66 -0.55 -5.94 -11.98
C LEU A 66 -0.34 -6.45 -13.41
N SER A 67 -1.42 -6.41 -14.20
CA SER A 67 -1.42 -6.79 -15.61
C SER A 67 -2.12 -5.73 -16.45
N GLY A 68 -1.81 -5.70 -17.74
CA GLY A 68 -2.38 -4.74 -18.70
C GLY A 68 -1.55 -3.46 -18.88
N PRO A 69 -1.94 -2.62 -19.86
CA PRO A 69 -1.15 -1.46 -20.27
C PRO A 69 -0.99 -0.39 -19.18
N ASP A 70 -1.94 -0.29 -18.26
CA ASP A 70 -1.94 0.74 -17.21
C ASP A 70 -1.28 0.30 -15.89
N ALA A 71 -0.65 -0.87 -15.85
CA ALA A 71 -0.09 -1.45 -14.62
C ALA A 71 0.86 -0.48 -13.88
N ALA A 72 1.69 0.25 -14.61
CA ALA A 72 2.62 1.23 -14.03
C ALA A 72 1.89 2.43 -13.39
N VAL A 73 0.86 2.95 -14.05
CA VAL A 73 0.06 4.10 -13.57
C VAL A 73 -0.73 3.71 -12.33
N LYS A 74 -1.40 2.55 -12.38
CA LYS A 74 -2.15 1.99 -11.26
C LYS A 74 -1.27 1.76 -10.02
N ALA A 75 -0.08 1.19 -10.22
CA ALA A 75 0.88 1.02 -9.14
C ALA A 75 1.30 2.36 -8.54
N ALA A 76 1.64 3.34 -9.37
CA ALA A 76 2.04 4.67 -8.90
C ALA A 76 0.91 5.35 -8.09
N ALA A 77 -0.33 5.27 -8.56
CA ALA A 77 -1.50 5.83 -7.87
C ALA A 77 -1.70 5.18 -6.49
N ALA A 78 -1.72 3.85 -6.42
CA ALA A 78 -1.91 3.11 -5.17
C ALA A 78 -0.81 3.44 -4.14
N ILE A 79 0.46 3.54 -4.55
CA ILE A 79 1.54 3.92 -3.63
C ILE A 79 1.39 5.36 -3.11
N ARG A 80 0.96 6.30 -3.97
CA ARG A 80 0.70 7.68 -3.53
C ARG A 80 -0.47 7.77 -2.55
N ILE A 81 -1.52 6.97 -2.75
CA ILE A 81 -2.64 6.85 -1.79
C ILE A 81 -2.12 6.33 -0.45
N ALA A 82 -1.37 5.23 -0.44
CA ALA A 82 -0.83 4.65 0.80
C ALA A 82 0.04 5.64 1.59
N ILE A 83 0.95 6.34 0.91
CA ILE A 83 1.80 7.36 1.55
C ILE A 83 0.96 8.53 2.09
N SER A 84 -0.07 8.95 1.34
CA SER A 84 -0.94 10.06 1.76
C SER A 84 -1.72 9.71 3.03
N HIS A 85 -2.30 8.50 3.08
CA HIS A 85 -2.96 7.97 4.29
C HIS A 85 -2.00 7.90 5.49
N TYR A 86 -0.72 7.62 5.25
CA TYR A 86 0.26 7.56 6.33
C TYR A 86 0.64 8.94 6.87
N ILE A 87 0.89 9.90 5.97
CA ILE A 87 1.37 11.24 6.33
C ILE A 87 0.23 12.09 6.89
N ILE A 88 -0.88 12.16 6.16
CA ILE A 88 -2.00 13.06 6.44
C ILE A 88 -3.16 12.24 7.00
N ARG A 89 -3.59 12.57 8.22
CA ARG A 89 -4.85 12.02 8.74
C ARG A 89 -6.01 12.72 8.06
N SER A 90 -7.00 11.94 7.68
CA SER A 90 -8.26 12.44 7.15
C SER A 90 -9.41 11.56 7.65
N ASP A 91 -10.62 12.05 7.47
CA ASP A 91 -11.89 11.41 7.87
C ASP A 91 -12.29 10.21 6.99
N ASP A 92 -11.52 9.89 5.95
CA ASP A 92 -11.73 8.80 5.00
C ASP A 92 -10.82 7.59 5.26
N SER A 93 -10.23 7.49 6.44
CA SER A 93 -9.30 6.40 6.81
C SER A 93 -9.94 5.01 6.72
N ASP A 94 -11.25 4.91 6.95
CA ASP A 94 -12.05 3.68 6.78
C ASP A 94 -12.21 3.27 5.30
N GLN A 95 -12.02 4.21 4.37
CA GLN A 95 -12.07 3.98 2.93
C GLN A 95 -10.71 3.58 2.35
N PHE A 96 -9.64 3.54 3.15
CA PHE A 96 -8.27 3.34 2.65
C PHE A 96 -8.14 2.10 1.74
N LEU A 97 -8.64 0.94 2.17
CA LEU A 97 -8.61 -0.27 1.36
C LEU A 97 -9.45 -0.13 0.08
N ALA A 98 -10.61 0.51 0.16
CA ALA A 98 -11.47 0.74 -1.00
C ALA A 98 -10.79 1.66 -2.03
N GLN A 99 -10.08 2.70 -1.60
CA GLN A 99 -9.31 3.58 -2.47
C GLN A 99 -8.17 2.83 -3.16
N LEU A 100 -7.43 1.97 -2.45
CA LEU A 100 -6.39 1.14 -3.05
C LEU A 100 -6.96 0.18 -4.12
N ARG A 101 -8.05 -0.51 -3.80
CA ARG A 101 -8.75 -1.41 -4.74
C ARG A 101 -9.20 -0.67 -5.99
N GLN A 102 -9.81 0.50 -5.82
CA GLN A 102 -10.25 1.36 -6.90
C GLN A 102 -9.06 1.76 -7.80
N ALA A 103 -7.94 2.18 -7.20
CA ALA A 103 -6.75 2.59 -7.95
C ALA A 103 -6.13 1.47 -8.80
N VAL A 104 -6.21 0.21 -8.36
CA VAL A 104 -5.70 -0.94 -9.13
C VAL A 104 -6.75 -1.58 -10.05
N GLY A 105 -8.02 -1.19 -9.91
CA GLY A 105 -9.13 -1.73 -10.70
C GLY A 105 -9.66 -3.08 -10.20
N ILE A 106 -9.52 -3.39 -8.91
CA ILE A 106 -10.30 -4.46 -8.28
C ILE A 106 -11.72 -3.92 -8.10
N LYS A 107 -12.66 -4.49 -8.84
CA LYS A 107 -14.09 -4.18 -8.68
C LYS A 107 -14.53 -4.62 -7.28
N HIS A 108 -15.25 -3.77 -6.55
CA HIS A 108 -16.02 -4.24 -5.41
C HIS A 108 -16.95 -5.35 -5.92
N ARG A 109 -16.75 -6.57 -5.43
CA ARG A 109 -17.87 -7.50 -5.34
C ARG A 109 -18.61 -7.06 -4.09
N ASP A 110 -19.81 -6.53 -4.29
CA ASP A 110 -20.81 -6.43 -3.23
C ASP A 110 -21.05 -7.80 -2.60
#